data_AF-A0A419T0U0-F1
#
_entry.id   AF-A0A419T0U0-F1
#
_cell.length_a   1.000
_cell.length_b   1.000
_cell.length_c   1.000
_cell.angle_alpha   90.00
_cell.angle_beta   90.00
_cell.angle_gamma   90.00
#
_symmetry.space_group_name_H-M   'P 1'
#
loop_
_entity.id
_entity.type
_entity.pdbx_description
1 polymer ?
#
loop_
_entity_poly.entity_id
_entity_poly.type
_entity_poly.pdbx_seq_one_letter_code
_entity_poly.pdbx_strand_id
1 'polypeptide(L)'
;MNEQFVRNRITELRLKKDISEYQMSLDLGKNKSYIQGISSGRSMPSMNQFFEICDYLEISPKEFFNTEKKEQPLFNEAASLMKHLTTEDLEAVFPLLLRLTKMADQ
;
A
#
# COMPACT_ATOMS: atom_id res chain seq x y z
N MET A 1 7.25 1.86 -7.91
CA MET A 1 6.78 3.03 -7.12
C MET A 1 7.94 4.03 -7.02
N ASN A 2 7.66 5.33 -6.89
CA ASN A 2 8.66 6.40 -6.87
C ASN A 2 8.34 7.46 -5.79
N GLU A 3 9.10 8.55 -5.72
CA GLU A 3 8.86 9.63 -4.73
C GLU A 3 7.46 10.25 -4.87
N GLN A 4 6.93 10.41 -6.09
CA GLN A 4 5.57 10.92 -6.32
C GLN A 4 4.51 10.01 -5.72
N PHE A 5 4.70 8.69 -5.83
CA PHE A 5 3.84 7.72 -5.20
C PHE A 5 3.80 7.91 -3.67
N VAL A 6 4.96 8.02 -3.01
CA VAL A 6 5.03 8.13 -1.53
C VAL A 6 4.27 9.37 -1.05
N ARG A 7 4.52 10.54 -1.65
CA ARG A 7 3.83 11.79 -1.26
C ARG A 7 2.32 11.76 -1.52
N ASN A 8 1.89 11.18 -2.64
CA ASN A 8 0.47 11.00 -2.93
C ASN A 8 -0.18 10.03 -1.94
N ARG A 9 0.51 8.93 -1.60
CA ARG A 9 -0.01 7.90 -0.70
C ARG A 9 -0.13 8.40 0.73
N ILE A 10 0.85 9.17 1.24
CA ILE A 10 0.73 9.85 2.54
C ILE A 10 -0.50 10.78 2.55
N THR A 11 -0.71 11.54 1.48
CA THR A 11 -1.85 12.44 1.33
C THR A 11 -3.19 11.68 1.31
N GLU A 12 -3.28 10.60 0.55
CA GLU A 12 -4.46 9.74 0.50
C GLU A 12 -4.80 9.17 1.88
N LEU A 13 -3.82 8.59 2.57
CA LEU A 13 -4.03 7.89 3.83
C LEU A 13 -4.40 8.84 4.97
N ARG A 14 -3.76 10.01 5.06
CA ARG A 14 -4.13 11.01 6.08
C ARG A 14 -5.55 11.53 5.86
N LEU A 15 -5.96 11.75 4.60
CA LEU A 15 -7.29 12.24 4.29
C LEU A 15 -8.39 11.19 4.58
N LYS A 16 -8.11 9.90 4.39
CA LYS A 16 -9.02 8.83 4.82
C LYS A 16 -9.29 8.83 6.33
N LYS A 17 -8.34 9.33 7.12
CA LYS A 17 -8.49 9.52 8.57
C LYS A 17 -8.95 10.92 8.97
N ASP A 18 -9.29 11.78 8.00
CA ASP A 18 -9.67 13.19 8.20
C ASP A 18 -8.59 14.05 8.90
N ILE A 19 -7.31 13.78 8.59
CA ILE A 19 -6.16 14.43 9.20
C ILE A 19 -5.53 15.46 8.24
N SER A 20 -5.37 16.70 8.73
CA SER A 20 -4.67 17.76 8.02
C SER A 20 -3.14 17.59 8.07
N GLU A 21 -2.42 18.17 7.10
CA GLU A 21 -0.94 18.15 7.10
C GLU A 21 -0.35 18.81 8.35
N TYR A 22 -1.01 19.88 8.81
CA TYR A 22 -0.62 20.60 10.02
C TYR A 22 -0.76 19.71 11.25
N GLN A 23 -1.93 19.09 11.43
CA GLN A 23 -2.19 18.20 12.56
C GLN A 23 -1.22 17.02 12.59
N MET A 24 -1.06 16.32 11.46
CA MET A 24 -0.14 15.19 11.35
C MET A 24 1.32 15.59 11.65
N SER A 25 1.73 16.78 11.23
CA SER A 25 3.09 17.28 11.54
C SER A 25 3.30 17.47 13.04
N LEU A 26 2.30 18.00 13.74
CA LEU A 26 2.36 18.21 15.19
C LEU A 26 2.34 16.89 15.95
N ASP A 27 1.48 15.96 15.57
CA ASP A 27 1.35 14.66 16.24
C ASP A 27 2.63 13.81 16.11
N LEU A 28 3.34 13.94 14.98
CA LEU A 28 4.65 13.33 14.77
C LEU A 28 5.80 14.04 15.50
N GLY A 29 5.49 15.07 16.30
CA GLY A 29 6.48 15.90 17.01
C GLY A 29 7.40 16.69 16.08
N LYS A 30 6.96 16.99 14.85
CA LYS A 30 7.74 17.73 13.86
C LYS A 30 7.28 19.19 13.76
N ASN A 31 8.03 19.98 13.00
CA ASN A 31 7.61 21.34 12.70
C ASN A 31 6.32 21.36 11.85
N LYS A 32 5.53 22.43 11.96
CA LYS A 32 4.22 22.60 11.30
C LYS A 32 4.19 22.41 9.78
N SER A 33 5.34 22.51 9.12
CA SER A 33 5.49 22.42 7.67
C SER A 33 6.02 21.06 7.20
N TYR A 34 6.26 20.11 8.11
CA TYR A 34 6.92 18.84 7.80
C TYR A 34 6.16 18.01 6.77
N ILE A 35 4.90 17.65 7.05
CA ILE A 35 4.07 16.86 6.12
C ILE A 35 3.77 17.66 4.85
N GLN A 36 3.56 18.97 4.95
CA GLN A 36 3.40 19.84 3.78
C GLN A 36 4.65 19.82 2.88
N GLY A 37 5.86 19.78 3.45
CA GLY A 37 7.12 19.65 2.72
C GLY A 37 7.19 18.36 1.93
N ILE A 38 6.70 17.26 2.51
CA ILE A 38 6.62 15.96 1.85
C ILE A 38 5.54 15.94 0.76
N SER A 39 4.31 16.37 1.06
CA SER A 39 3.20 16.35 0.10
C SER A 39 3.45 17.25 -1.11
N SER A 40 4.09 18.40 -0.91
CA SER A 40 4.51 19.31 -1.99
C SER A 40 5.74 18.85 -2.77
N GLY A 41 6.44 17.81 -2.31
CA GLY A 41 7.64 17.28 -2.94
C GLY A 41 8.91 18.11 -2.70
N ARG A 42 8.89 19.03 -1.73
CA ARG A 42 10.11 19.78 -1.32
C ARG A 42 11.09 18.92 -0.53
N SER A 43 10.60 17.85 0.11
CA SER A 43 11.42 16.92 0.87
C SER A 43 10.87 15.50 0.79
N MET A 44 11.70 14.52 1.09
CA MET A 44 11.29 13.13 1.30
C MET A 44 11.56 12.73 2.75
N PRO A 45 10.68 11.92 3.37
CA PRO A 45 10.99 11.36 4.67
C PRO A 45 12.20 10.43 4.56
N SER A 46 13.05 10.41 5.60
CA SER A 46 14.02 9.32 5.76
C SER A 46 13.30 7.99 6.04
N MET A 47 14.00 6.86 5.96
CA MET A 47 13.38 5.56 6.28
C MET A 47 12.82 5.48 7.70
N ASN A 48 13.52 6.03 8.70
CA ASN A 48 13.02 6.08 10.08
C ASN A 48 11.74 6.91 10.18
N GLN A 49 11.72 8.07 9.53
CA GLN A 49 10.53 8.92 9.49
C GLN A 49 9.37 8.27 8.74
N PHE A 50 9.66 7.48 7.70
CA PHE A 50 8.66 6.70 7.01
C PHE A 50 8.01 5.64 7.92
N PHE A 51 8.78 4.97 8.77
CA PHE A 51 8.21 4.06 9.79
C PHE A 51 7.35 4.83 10.80
N GLU A 52 7.82 5.98 11.32
CA GLU A 52 7.01 6.84 12.20
C GLU A 52 5.68 7.24 11.55
N ILE A 53 5.70 7.57 10.25
CA ILE A 53 4.50 7.89 9.48
C ILE A 53 3.56 6.68 9.33
N CYS A 54 4.11 5.49 9.08
CA CYS A 54 3.32 4.25 8.99
C CYS A 54 2.64 3.92 10.32
N ASP A 55 3.39 4.01 11.43
CA ASP A 55 2.89 3.76 12.78
C ASP A 55 1.77 4.74 13.14
N TYR A 56 1.95 6.04 12.86
CA TYR A 56 0.91 7.06 13.05
C TYR A 56 -0.36 6.79 12.23
N LEU A 57 -0.19 6.32 10.99
CA LEU A 57 -1.31 5.96 10.13
C LEU A 57 -1.92 4.58 10.46
N GLU A 58 -1.37 3.87 11.46
CA GLU A 58 -1.76 2.53 11.90
C GLU A 58 -1.78 1.51 10.75
N ILE A 59 -0.75 1.55 9.91
CA ILE A 59 -0.55 0.61 8.80
C ILE A 59 0.88 0.10 8.77
N SER A 60 1.08 -1.10 8.25
CA SER A 60 2.42 -1.59 7.97
C SER A 60 3.01 -0.94 6.70
N PRO A 61 4.34 -0.91 6.56
CA PRO A 61 5.01 -0.53 5.31
C PRO A 61 4.49 -1.31 4.09
N LYS A 62 4.16 -2.60 4.27
CA LYS A 62 3.60 -3.43 3.20
C LYS A 62 2.24 -2.88 2.74
N GLU A 63 1.36 -2.53 3.66
CA GLU A 63 0.04 -1.95 3.36
C GLU A 63 0.13 -0.53 2.81
N PHE A 64 1.14 0.23 3.24
CA PHE A 64 1.43 1.54 2.66
C PHE A 64 1.65 1.43 1.14
N PHE A 65 2.51 0.49 0.73
CA PHE A 65 2.79 0.24 -0.69
C PHE A 65 1.71 -0.59 -1.39
N ASN A 66 0.82 -1.28 -0.67
CA ASN A 66 -0.25 -2.04 -1.29
C ASN A 66 -1.37 -1.11 -1.80
N THR A 67 -1.37 -0.82 -3.10
CA THR A 67 -2.41 -0.03 -3.78
C THR A 67 -3.38 -0.86 -4.60
N GLU A 68 -3.30 -2.19 -4.53
CA GLU A 68 -4.23 -3.02 -5.26
C GLU A 68 -5.66 -2.76 -4.75
N LYS A 69 -6.57 -2.46 -5.70
CA LYS A 69 -7.98 -2.16 -5.43
C LYS A 69 -8.56 -3.31 -4.62
N LYS A 70 -8.79 -3.08 -3.32
CA LYS A 70 -9.42 -4.04 -2.38
C LYS A 70 -9.08 -5.47 -2.79
N GLU A 71 -7.90 -5.98 -2.42
CA GLU A 71 -7.66 -7.43 -2.46
C GLU A 71 -8.95 -8.11 -1.97
N GLN A 72 -9.66 -8.76 -2.89
CA GLN A 72 -10.92 -9.37 -2.53
C GLN A 72 -10.56 -10.41 -1.48
N PRO A 73 -11.30 -10.52 -0.35
CA PRO A 73 -11.00 -11.53 0.65
C PRO A 73 -10.79 -12.93 0.04
N LEU A 74 -11.56 -13.23 -1.01
CA LEU A 74 -11.45 -14.44 -1.83
C LEU A 74 -10.11 -14.59 -2.56
N PHE A 75 -9.52 -13.50 -3.08
CA PHE A 75 -8.21 -13.56 -3.73
C PHE A 75 -7.13 -13.94 -2.73
N ASN A 76 -7.15 -13.36 -1.53
CA ASN A 76 -6.17 -13.66 -0.49
C ASN A 76 -6.30 -15.10 0.01
N GLU A 77 -7.52 -15.58 0.16
CA GLU A 77 -7.79 -16.98 0.52
C GLU A 77 -7.31 -17.94 -0.57
N ALA A 78 -7.66 -17.68 -1.83
CA ALA A 78 -7.20 -18.47 -2.98
C ALA A 78 -5.65 -18.47 -3.10
N ALA A 79 -5.01 -17.32 -2.94
CA ALA A 79 -3.55 -17.20 -2.94
C ALA A 79 -2.91 -17.95 -1.78
N SER A 80 -3.54 -17.95 -0.60
CA SER A 80 -3.07 -18.74 0.54
C SER A 80 -3.15 -20.24 0.26
N LEU A 81 -4.27 -20.72 -0.30
CA LEU A 81 -4.43 -22.13 -0.67
C LEU A 81 -3.38 -22.55 -1.71
N MET A 82 -3.15 -21.72 -2.74
CA MET A 82 -2.17 -22.00 -3.79
C MET A 82 -0.73 -22.10 -3.26
N LYS A 83 -0.38 -21.37 -2.19
CA LYS A 83 0.96 -21.47 -1.56
C LYS A 83 1.24 -22.83 -0.93
N HIS A 84 0.21 -23.61 -0.64
CA HIS A 84 0.33 -24.93 -0.02
C HIS A 84 0.27 -26.08 -1.03
N LEU A 85 0.06 -25.78 -2.31
CA LEU A 85 0.04 -26.80 -3.35
C LEU A 85 1.44 -27.32 -3.65
N THR A 86 1.51 -28.60 -4.02
CA THR A 86 2.73 -29.15 -4.62
C THR A 86 2.95 -28.56 -6.01
N THR A 87 4.16 -28.70 -6.55
CA THR A 87 4.43 -28.29 -7.94
C THR A 87 3.49 -28.98 -8.93
N GLU A 88 3.23 -30.27 -8.75
CA GLU A 88 2.34 -31.06 -9.62
C GLU A 88 0.89 -30.54 -9.57
N ASP A 89 0.37 -30.26 -8.37
CA ASP A 89 -0.98 -29.70 -8.22
C ASP A 89 -1.08 -28.27 -8.77
N LEU A 90 -0.02 -27.46 -8.61
CA LEU A 90 0.01 -26.11 -9.14
C LEU A 90 0.05 -26.11 -10.67
N GLU A 91 0.80 -27.04 -11.27
CA GLU A 91 0.82 -27.27 -12.72
C GLU A 91 -0.54 -27.73 -13.26
N ALA A 92 -1.30 -28.51 -12.48
CA ALA A 92 -2.65 -28.92 -12.85
C ALA A 92 -3.65 -27.75 -12.83
N VAL A 93 -3.52 -26.81 -11.89
CA VAL A 93 -4.42 -25.65 -11.75
C VAL A 93 -4.07 -24.51 -12.72
N PHE A 94 -2.80 -24.35 -13.09
CA PHE A 94 -2.32 -23.25 -13.91
C PHE A 94 -3.05 -23.09 -15.28
N PRO A 95 -3.32 -24.15 -16.06
CA PRO A 95 -4.09 -24.05 -17.31
C PRO A 95 -5.50 -23.48 -17.13
N LEU A 96 -6.15 -23.76 -15.99
CA LEU A 96 -7.47 -23.23 -15.67
C LEU A 96 -7.41 -21.73 -15.44
N LEU A 97 -6.41 -21.26 -14.68
CA LEU A 97 -6.17 -19.83 -14.44
C LEU A 97 -5.89 -19.10 -15.76
N LEU A 98 -5.02 -19.67 -16.61
CA LEU A 98 -4.73 -19.13 -17.95
C LEU A 98 -5.96 -19.03 -18.85
N ARG A 99 -6.87 -20.00 -18.79
CA ARG A 99 -8.11 -19.96 -19.57
C ARG A 99 -9.04 -18.86 -19.08
N LEU A 100 -9.20 -18.72 -17.77
CA LEU A 100 -10.11 -17.76 -17.16
C LEU A 100 -9.65 -16.31 -17.36
N THR A 101 -8.33 -16.06 -17.38
CA THR A 101 -7.79 -14.71 -17.65
C THR A 101 -7.92 -14.30 -19.10
N LYS A 102 -7.77 -15.22 -20.06
CA LYS A 102 -7.98 -14.94 -21.50
C LYS A 102 -9.42 -14.55 -21.85
N MET A 103 -10.41 -14.92 -21.04
CA MET A 103 -11.79 -14.50 -21.22
C MET A 103 -12.07 -13.08 -20.70
N ALA A 104 -11.18 -12.51 -19.89
CA ALA A 104 -11.33 -11.15 -19.35
C ALA A 104 -10.82 -10.05 -20.31
N ASP A 105 -10.13 -10.43 -21.39
CA ASP A 105 -9.58 -9.55 -22.43
C ASP A 105 -10.45 -9.48 -23.70
N GLN A 106 -11.68 -10.02 -23.67
CA GLN A 106 -12.72 -9.90 -24.73
C GLN A 106 -13.94 -9.16 -24.19
#